data_AF-A0A9D4KXV6-F1
#
_entry.id   AF-A0A9D4KXV6-F1
#
_cell.length_a   1.000
_cell.length_b   1.000
_cell.length_c   1.000
_cell.angle_alpha   90.00
_cell.angle_beta   90.00
_cell.angle_gamma   90.00
#
_symmetry.space_group_name_H-M   'P 1'
#
loop_
_entity.id
_entity.type
_entity.pdbx_description
1 polymer ?
#
loop_
_entity_poly.entity_id
_entity_poly.type
_entity_poly.pdbx_seq_one_letter_code
_entity_poly.pdbx_strand_id
1 'polypeptide(L)'
;MAPVPKHRWLMQVYSQDVLLRLREMKASITSVFGEILKIDSTKKVTKKLAGKAAGTAHWCTNVGNEHGQVLMSVLTTGEGHGIDPMLGGIIKRYTDAEMSPPSIVYVDRDCCGTTPLRQALTKAGWKTHIRLDVWHFMRGISTGCTTDSHRLYATFMGLLSNALFQWDHDDLDHLKKAKAGELKHQLINCKTDNEIMSRLRRPEMALHCR
;
A
#
# COMPACT_ATOMS: atom_id res chain seq x y z
N MET A 1 -40.04 52.81 4.21
CA MET A 1 -39.53 51.44 4.43
C MET A 1 -38.05 51.42 4.09
N ALA A 2 -37.20 50.86 4.95
CA ALA A 2 -35.79 50.67 4.63
C ALA A 2 -35.65 49.63 3.50
N PRO A 3 -34.76 49.83 2.51
CA PRO A 3 -34.58 48.89 1.42
C PRO A 3 -34.08 47.54 1.93
N VAL A 4 -34.69 46.45 1.44
CA VAL A 4 -34.29 45.09 1.81
C VAL A 4 -32.91 44.78 1.23
N PRO A 5 -31.98 44.19 2.01
CA PRO A 5 -30.63 43.88 1.52
C PRO A 5 -30.63 42.96 0.30
N LYS A 6 -29.80 43.28 -0.70
CA LYS A 6 -29.60 42.46 -1.90
C LYS A 6 -28.65 41.29 -1.60
N HIS A 7 -28.78 40.18 -2.33
CA HIS A 7 -27.91 38.99 -2.16
C HIS A 7 -26.41 39.30 -2.22
N ARG A 8 -25.97 40.23 -3.09
CA ARG A 8 -24.56 40.65 -3.18
C ARG A 8 -24.06 41.28 -1.87
N TRP A 9 -24.90 42.06 -1.21
CA TRP A 9 -24.56 42.70 0.06
C TRP A 9 -24.44 41.65 1.17
N LEU A 10 -25.36 40.68 1.24
CA LEU A 10 -25.29 39.58 2.21
C LEU A 10 -24.01 38.74 2.02
N MET A 11 -23.63 38.44 0.78
CA MET A 11 -22.37 37.73 0.47
C MET A 11 -21.12 38.52 0.88
N GLN A 12 -21.14 39.84 0.72
CA GLN A 12 -20.03 40.70 1.11
C GLN A 12 -19.90 40.80 2.64
N VAL A 13 -21.02 40.96 3.36
CA VAL A 13 -21.04 40.94 4.82
C VAL A 13 -20.56 39.60 5.35
N TYR A 14 -21.04 38.47 4.80
CA TYR A 14 -20.57 37.14 5.16
C TYR A 14 -19.07 36.98 4.93
N SER A 15 -18.56 37.41 3.77
CA SER A 15 -17.13 37.34 3.46
C SER A 15 -16.29 38.16 4.44
N GLN A 16 -16.74 39.37 4.78
CA GLN A 16 -16.07 40.22 5.77
C GLN A 16 -16.09 39.61 7.17
N ASP A 17 -17.22 39.04 7.60
CA ASP A 17 -17.32 38.32 8.87
C ASP A 17 -16.37 37.11 8.94
N VAL A 18 -16.32 36.30 7.88
CA VAL A 18 -15.36 35.17 7.80
C VAL A 18 -13.92 35.67 7.88
N LEU A 19 -13.58 36.77 7.18
CA LEU A 19 -12.25 37.37 7.22
C LEU A 19 -11.86 37.83 8.63
N LEU A 20 -12.81 38.40 9.39
CA LEU A 20 -12.59 38.83 10.77
C LEU A 20 -12.32 37.64 11.70
N ARG A 21 -12.96 36.50 11.45
CA ARG A 21 -12.80 35.26 12.23
C ARG A 21 -11.63 34.38 11.78
N LEU A 22 -10.88 34.75 10.74
CA LEU A 22 -9.78 33.94 10.21
C LEU A 22 -8.72 33.57 11.27
N ARG A 23 -8.39 34.50 12.16
CA ARG A 23 -7.39 34.24 13.22
C ARG A 23 -7.88 33.18 14.19
N GLU A 24 -9.13 33.27 14.62
CA GLU A 24 -9.76 32.30 15.52
C GLU A 24 -9.92 30.94 14.85
N MET A 25 -10.37 30.90 13.58
CA MET A 25 -10.45 29.66 12.81
C MET A 25 -9.08 29.01 12.66
N LYS A 26 -8.04 29.79 12.34
CA LYS A 26 -6.67 29.30 12.26
C LYS A 26 -6.22 28.74 13.61
N ALA A 27 -6.44 29.49 14.69
CA ALA A 27 -6.07 29.06 16.04
C ALA A 27 -6.75 27.73 16.40
N SER A 28 -8.07 27.64 16.17
CA SER A 28 -8.89 26.44 16.41
C SER A 28 -8.37 25.22 15.66
N ILE A 29 -7.98 25.36 14.39
CA ILE A 29 -7.38 24.27 13.61
C ILE A 29 -5.98 23.92 14.14
N THR A 30 -5.16 24.92 14.47
CA THR A 30 -3.79 24.70 14.94
C THR A 30 -3.71 24.18 16.39
N SER A 31 -4.78 24.30 17.16
CA SER A 31 -4.91 23.75 18.52
C SER A 31 -5.50 22.33 18.54
N VAL A 32 -5.67 21.69 17.38
CA VAL A 32 -6.03 20.27 17.30
C VAL A 32 -4.78 19.41 17.48
N PHE A 33 -4.88 18.44 18.40
CA PHE A 33 -3.86 17.44 18.71
C PHE A 33 -4.54 16.07 18.83
N GLY A 34 -3.75 15.03 19.03
CA GLY A 34 -4.23 13.67 19.26
C GLY A 34 -3.14 12.76 19.79
N GLU A 35 -3.56 11.71 20.48
CA GLU A 35 -2.66 10.63 20.91
C GLU A 35 -2.34 9.67 19.75
N ILE A 36 -3.29 9.48 18.83
CA ILE A 36 -3.13 8.58 17.69
C ILE A 36 -3.31 9.38 16.41
N LEU A 37 -2.26 9.43 15.60
CA LEU A 37 -2.32 10.10 14.31
C LEU A 37 -2.46 9.11 13.17
N LYS A 38 -3.07 9.57 12.08
CA LYS A 38 -3.11 8.86 10.80
C LYS A 38 -2.67 9.80 9.69
N ILE A 39 -1.69 9.35 8.90
CA ILE A 39 -1.21 10.01 7.69
C ILE A 39 -1.76 9.24 6.48
N ASP A 40 -2.70 9.86 5.76
CA ASP A 40 -3.39 9.29 4.60
C ASP A 40 -3.09 10.13 3.36
N SER A 41 -2.61 9.49 2.29
CA SER A 41 -2.34 10.16 1.02
C SER A 41 -3.35 9.76 -0.05
N THR A 42 -4.00 10.74 -0.67
CA THR A 42 -5.08 10.49 -1.63
C THR A 42 -5.02 11.38 -2.87
N LYS A 43 -5.33 10.78 -4.02
CA LYS A 43 -5.57 11.50 -5.29
C LYS A 43 -7.02 11.98 -5.42
N LYS A 44 -7.94 11.55 -4.54
CA LYS A 44 -9.36 11.87 -4.70
C LYS A 44 -9.66 13.34 -4.43
N VAL A 45 -8.93 13.95 -3.49
CA VAL A 45 -9.06 15.36 -3.13
C VAL A 45 -8.55 16.25 -4.26
N THR A 46 -7.42 15.91 -4.88
CA THR A 46 -6.83 16.72 -5.96
C THR A 46 -7.73 16.84 -7.18
N LYS A 47 -8.53 15.81 -7.47
CA LYS A 47 -9.56 15.83 -8.53
C LYS A 47 -10.72 16.80 -8.27
N LYS A 48 -10.90 17.26 -7.02
CA LYS A 48 -11.97 18.18 -6.63
C LYS A 48 -11.48 19.63 -6.50
N LEU A 49 -10.20 19.90 -6.72
CA LEU A 49 -9.66 21.24 -6.65
C LEU A 49 -10.20 22.08 -7.81
N ALA A 50 -10.53 23.35 -7.51
CA ALA A 50 -11.05 24.31 -8.47
C ALA A 50 -10.22 25.61 -8.44
N GLY A 51 -10.42 26.46 -9.45
CA GLY A 51 -9.70 27.73 -9.57
C GLY A 51 -8.20 27.53 -9.81
N LYS A 52 -7.36 28.38 -9.20
CA LYS A 52 -5.90 28.38 -9.44
C LYS A 52 -5.19 27.09 -8.99
N ALA A 53 -5.81 26.28 -8.16
CA ALA A 53 -5.25 25.01 -7.66
C ALA A 53 -5.68 23.79 -8.51
N ALA A 54 -6.56 23.96 -9.51
CA ALA A 54 -6.98 22.88 -10.37
C ALA A 54 -5.79 22.37 -11.21
N GLY A 55 -5.51 21.06 -11.15
CA GLY A 55 -4.43 20.42 -11.91
C GLY A 55 -3.01 20.68 -11.42
N THR A 56 -2.82 21.42 -10.31
CA THR A 56 -1.48 21.79 -9.82
C THR A 56 -0.88 20.76 -8.85
N ALA A 57 -1.68 19.82 -8.35
CA ALA A 57 -1.24 18.79 -7.40
C ALA A 57 -1.79 17.42 -7.81
N HIS A 58 -0.98 16.38 -7.60
CA HIS A 58 -1.38 15.01 -7.90
C HIS A 58 -1.92 14.29 -6.66
N TRP A 59 -1.41 14.65 -5.48
CA TRP A 59 -1.74 14.03 -4.21
C TRP A 59 -2.07 15.07 -3.15
N CYS A 60 -2.86 14.62 -2.17
CA CYS A 60 -3.11 15.34 -0.93
C CYS A 60 -2.80 14.40 0.22
N THR A 61 -1.89 14.80 1.10
CA THR A 61 -1.55 14.07 2.32
C THR A 61 -2.21 14.77 3.49
N ASN A 62 -3.04 14.02 4.22
CA ASN A 62 -3.79 14.50 5.37
C ASN A 62 -3.25 13.84 6.64
N VAL A 63 -3.14 14.62 7.71
CA VAL A 63 -2.87 14.13 9.05
C VAL A 63 -4.11 14.36 9.89
N GLY A 64 -4.71 13.29 10.40
CA GLY A 64 -5.85 13.34 11.32
C GLY A 64 -5.57 12.64 12.65
N ASN A 65 -6.37 12.93 13.67
CA ASN A 65 -6.32 12.28 14.97
C ASN A 65 -7.37 11.16 15.13
N GLU A 66 -7.36 10.51 16.29
CA GLU A 66 -8.33 9.48 16.72
C GLU A 66 -9.79 9.93 16.71
N HIS A 67 -10.05 11.25 16.78
CA HIS A 67 -11.39 11.81 16.77
C HIS A 67 -11.89 12.17 15.37
N GLY A 68 -11.10 11.88 14.32
CA GLY A 68 -11.43 12.22 12.94
C GLY A 68 -11.24 13.72 12.63
N GLN A 69 -10.55 14.46 13.49
CA GLN A 69 -10.21 15.86 13.26
C GLN A 69 -8.93 15.95 12.43
N VAL A 70 -8.88 16.92 11.52
CA VAL A 70 -7.72 17.13 10.63
C VAL A 70 -6.75 18.11 11.29
N LEU A 71 -5.51 17.67 11.50
CA LEU A 71 -4.43 18.49 12.03
C LEU A 71 -3.77 19.34 10.95
N MET A 72 -3.56 18.74 9.77
CA MET A 72 -2.93 19.40 8.62
C MET A 72 -3.21 18.63 7.34
N SER A 73 -3.34 19.36 6.23
CA SER A 73 -3.39 18.81 4.88
C SER A 73 -2.36 19.54 4.01
N VAL A 74 -1.59 18.78 3.23
CA VAL A 74 -0.65 19.33 2.25
C VAL A 74 -0.92 18.75 0.87
N LEU A 75 -0.80 19.58 -0.15
CA LEU A 75 -0.84 19.16 -1.55
C LEU A 75 0.58 18.84 -2.00
N THR A 76 0.75 17.66 -2.61
CA THR A 76 2.06 17.17 -3.04
C THR A 76 2.04 16.73 -4.51
N THR A 77 3.21 16.82 -5.15
CA THR A 77 3.41 16.37 -6.54
C THR A 77 3.51 14.85 -6.64
N GLY A 78 3.89 14.18 -5.56
CA GLY A 78 3.94 12.72 -5.42
C GLY A 78 3.46 12.29 -4.04
N GLU A 79 3.04 11.03 -3.93
CA GLU A 79 2.65 10.45 -2.64
C GLU A 79 3.83 10.55 -1.67
N GLY A 80 3.62 11.11 -0.47
CA GLY A 80 4.67 11.26 0.55
C GLY A 80 5.85 12.17 0.18
N HIS A 81 5.84 12.84 -0.98
CA HIS A 81 6.96 13.69 -1.41
C HIS A 81 6.89 15.08 -0.74
N GLY A 82 8.00 15.55 -0.18
CA GLY A 82 8.09 16.88 0.43
C GLY A 82 7.27 17.05 1.70
N ILE A 83 7.04 15.96 2.45
CA ILE A 83 6.27 15.98 3.71
C ILE A 83 7.11 16.42 4.92
N ASP A 84 8.43 16.53 4.79
CA ASP A 84 9.31 16.89 5.92
C ASP A 84 8.95 18.23 6.59
N PRO A 85 8.64 19.31 5.85
CA PRO A 85 8.19 20.57 6.47
C PRO A 85 6.87 20.42 7.22
N MET A 86 5.95 19.59 6.71
CA MET A 86 4.68 19.29 7.38
C MET A 86 4.92 18.57 8.71
N LEU A 87 5.76 17.53 8.69
CA LEU A 87 6.13 16.77 9.89
C LEU A 87 6.84 17.68 10.91
N GLY A 88 7.80 18.49 10.47
CA GLY A 88 8.48 19.46 11.32
C GLY A 88 7.52 20.47 11.95
N GLY A 89 6.52 20.93 11.19
CA GLY A 89 5.46 21.80 11.70
C GLY A 89 4.57 21.14 12.75
N ILE A 90 4.21 19.87 12.57
CA ILE A 90 3.44 19.10 13.56
C ILE A 90 4.26 18.89 14.83
N ILE A 91 5.51 18.45 14.69
CA ILE A 91 6.42 18.26 15.83
C ILE A 91 6.55 19.56 16.61
N LYS A 92 6.84 20.67 15.93
CA LYS A 92 6.94 21.99 16.55
C LYS A 92 5.66 22.38 17.27
N ARG A 93 4.48 22.16 16.69
CA ARG A 93 3.19 22.47 17.32
C ARG A 93 2.99 21.70 18.62
N TYR A 94 3.29 20.40 18.65
CA TYR A 94 3.21 19.60 19.86
C TYR A 94 4.20 20.09 20.92
N THR A 95 5.43 20.36 20.53
CA THR A 95 6.47 20.89 21.44
C THR A 95 6.11 22.25 22.02
N ASP A 96 5.72 23.21 21.17
CA ASP A 96 5.39 24.58 21.58
C ASP A 96 4.16 24.64 22.50
N ALA A 97 3.23 23.69 22.35
CA ALA A 97 2.04 23.57 23.18
C ALA A 97 2.23 22.65 24.41
N GLU A 98 3.46 22.16 24.65
CA GLU A 98 3.80 21.23 25.73
C GLU A 98 2.92 19.95 25.74
N MET A 99 2.46 19.54 24.55
CA MET A 99 1.66 18.34 24.38
C MET A 99 2.56 17.09 24.31
N SER A 100 2.10 16.00 24.93
CA SER A 100 2.78 14.71 24.80
C SER A 100 2.80 14.26 23.33
N PRO A 101 3.92 13.70 22.84
CA PRO A 101 3.96 13.08 21.52
C PRO A 101 2.86 12.03 21.33
N PRO A 102 2.35 11.84 20.10
CA PRO A 102 1.42 10.76 19.81
C PRO A 102 2.07 9.41 20.11
N SER A 103 1.28 8.49 20.69
CA SER A 103 1.72 7.13 21.00
C SER A 103 1.83 6.30 19.72
N ILE A 104 0.93 6.50 18.75
CA ILE A 104 0.88 5.75 17.49
C ILE A 104 0.66 6.69 16.29
N VAL A 105 1.33 6.40 15.18
CA VAL A 105 1.08 6.99 13.86
C VAL A 105 0.80 5.88 12.85
N TYR A 106 -0.38 5.91 12.24
CA TYR A 106 -0.75 5.06 11.12
C TYR A 106 -0.33 5.68 9.79
N VAL A 107 0.24 4.87 8.91
CA VAL A 107 0.69 5.28 7.56
C VAL A 107 0.24 4.28 6.50
N ASP A 108 0.07 4.76 5.27
CA ASP A 108 -0.32 3.92 4.14
C ASP A 108 0.78 2.96 3.68
N ARG A 109 2.05 3.35 3.87
CA ARG A 109 3.24 2.61 3.45
C ARG A 109 4.43 2.98 4.33
N ASP A 110 5.55 2.28 4.14
CA ASP A 110 6.82 2.62 4.79
C ASP A 110 6.72 2.64 6.34
N CYS A 111 5.89 1.76 6.91
CA CYS A 111 5.77 1.62 8.37
C CYS A 111 6.98 0.89 8.99
N CYS A 112 7.69 0.10 8.19
CA CYS A 112 8.84 -0.72 8.57
C CYS A 112 10.16 -0.11 8.07
N GLY A 113 11.27 -0.44 8.74
CA GLY A 113 12.61 -0.01 8.34
C GLY A 113 12.92 1.46 8.65
N THR A 114 14.01 1.95 8.06
CA THR A 114 14.48 3.33 8.23
C THR A 114 13.82 4.23 7.20
N THR A 115 12.86 5.04 7.65
CA THR A 115 12.05 5.90 6.76
C THR A 115 12.18 7.36 7.17
N PRO A 116 11.94 8.34 6.25
CA PRO A 116 12.05 9.76 6.58
C PRO A 116 11.17 10.17 7.76
N LEU A 117 9.94 9.62 7.84
CA LEU A 117 9.05 9.80 8.99
C LEU A 117 9.72 9.32 10.27
N ARG A 118 10.22 8.08 10.29
CA ARG A 118 10.88 7.52 11.48
C ARG A 118 12.08 8.36 11.90
N GLN A 119 12.90 8.82 10.95
CA GLN A 119 14.04 9.70 11.23
C GLN A 119 13.61 11.02 11.84
N ALA A 120 12.55 11.66 11.30
CA ALA A 120 12.02 12.92 11.82
C ALA A 120 11.49 12.77 13.26
N LEU A 121 10.72 11.71 13.53
CA LEU A 121 10.19 11.42 14.87
C LEU A 121 11.32 11.14 15.88
N THR A 122 12.30 10.29 15.51
CA THR A 122 13.45 10.00 16.37
C THR A 122 14.29 11.24 16.64
N LYS A 123 14.52 12.09 15.63
CA LYS A 123 15.25 13.36 15.78
C LYS A 123 14.54 14.32 16.73
N ALA A 124 13.20 14.26 16.79
CA ALA A 124 12.39 15.01 17.74
C ALA A 124 12.35 14.38 19.15
N GLY A 125 13.01 13.24 19.37
CA GLY A 125 12.98 12.50 20.63
C GLY A 125 11.67 11.74 20.88
N TRP A 126 10.81 11.60 19.86
CA TRP A 126 9.51 10.94 20.00
C TRP A 126 9.65 9.43 19.97
N LYS A 127 9.06 8.75 20.96
CA LYS A 127 9.00 7.27 21.04
C LYS A 127 7.70 6.72 20.42
N THR A 128 7.25 7.34 19.33
CA THR A 128 5.99 7.01 18.66
C THR A 128 6.10 5.71 17.87
N HIS A 129 5.08 4.85 17.97
CA HIS A 129 4.98 3.65 17.15
C HIS A 129 4.44 3.96 15.77
N ILE A 130 5.13 3.51 14.72
CA ILE A 130 4.64 3.60 13.34
C ILE A 130 3.97 2.27 12.98
N ARG A 131 2.74 2.34 12.47
CA ARG A 131 1.91 1.18 12.10
C ARG A 131 1.32 1.36 10.71
N LEU A 132 1.05 0.24 10.03
CA LEU A 132 0.37 0.27 8.73
C LEU A 132 -1.12 0.53 8.95
N ASP A 133 -1.71 1.39 8.11
CA ASP A 133 -3.14 1.60 8.06
C ASP A 133 -3.90 0.29 7.77
N VAL A 134 -5.09 0.14 8.36
CA VAL A 134 -5.88 -1.10 8.25
C VAL A 134 -6.26 -1.45 6.81
N TRP A 135 -6.53 -0.47 5.94
CA TRP A 135 -6.86 -0.73 4.54
C TRP A 135 -5.65 -1.23 3.77
N HIS A 136 -4.48 -0.62 4.03
CA HIS A 136 -3.22 -1.04 3.42
C HIS A 136 -2.78 -2.40 3.96
N PHE A 137 -3.04 -2.70 5.23
CA PHE A 137 -2.82 -4.01 5.82
C PHE A 137 -3.69 -5.08 5.15
N MET A 138 -5.00 -4.84 5.00
CA MET A 138 -5.91 -5.78 4.31
C MET A 138 -5.50 -6.01 2.85
N ARG A 139 -5.09 -4.95 2.14
CA ARG A 139 -4.55 -5.08 0.78
C ARG A 139 -3.30 -5.94 0.75
N GLY A 140 -2.39 -5.74 1.71
CA GLY A 140 -1.18 -6.54 1.85
C GLY A 140 -1.47 -8.04 2.02
N ILE A 141 -2.47 -8.39 2.84
CA ILE A 141 -2.93 -9.79 2.98
C ILE A 141 -3.40 -10.33 1.64
N SER A 142 -4.30 -9.60 0.95
CA SER A 142 -4.80 -10.04 -0.36
C SER A 142 -3.67 -10.25 -1.35
N THR A 143 -2.72 -9.32 -1.45
CA THR A 143 -1.56 -9.44 -2.34
C THR A 143 -0.73 -10.66 -1.98
N GLY A 144 -0.39 -10.87 -0.71
CA GLY A 144 0.38 -12.02 -0.25
C GLY A 144 -0.31 -13.38 -0.46
N CYS A 145 -1.65 -13.39 -0.49
CA CYS A 145 -2.43 -14.59 -0.80
C CYS A 145 -2.49 -14.89 -2.31
N THR A 146 -2.22 -13.91 -3.16
CA THR A 146 -2.32 -14.03 -4.63
C THR A 146 -0.96 -14.09 -5.35
N THR A 147 0.15 -14.01 -4.62
CA THR A 147 1.50 -14.13 -5.18
C THR A 147 2.04 -15.56 -5.08
N ASP A 148 3.17 -15.79 -5.74
CA ASP A 148 3.93 -17.05 -5.69
C ASP A 148 4.48 -17.40 -4.30
N SER A 149 4.52 -16.42 -3.41
CA SER A 149 4.92 -16.58 -2.01
C SER A 149 3.87 -17.33 -1.17
N HIS A 150 2.65 -17.49 -1.69
CA HIS A 150 1.60 -18.23 -0.99
C HIS A 150 1.94 -19.72 -0.88
N ARG A 151 1.75 -20.33 0.30
CA ARG A 151 2.12 -21.74 0.56
C ARG A 151 1.48 -22.75 -0.41
N LEU A 152 0.27 -22.46 -0.90
CA LEU A 152 -0.43 -23.32 -1.84
C LEU A 152 -0.12 -23.01 -3.31
N TYR A 153 0.66 -21.96 -3.61
CA TYR A 153 0.92 -21.55 -4.98
C TYR A 153 1.57 -22.68 -5.80
N ALA A 154 2.61 -23.32 -5.26
CA ALA A 154 3.30 -24.42 -5.94
C ALA A 154 2.36 -25.60 -6.22
N THR A 155 1.48 -25.94 -5.27
CA THR A 155 0.48 -27.01 -5.44
C THR A 155 -0.55 -26.64 -6.51
N PHE A 156 -1.09 -25.41 -6.44
CA PHE A 156 -2.07 -24.92 -7.42
C PHE A 156 -1.48 -24.90 -8.83
N MET A 157 -0.29 -24.31 -9.00
CA MET A 157 0.40 -24.28 -10.29
C MET A 157 0.73 -25.68 -10.78
N GLY A 158 1.12 -26.61 -9.92
CA GLY A 158 1.34 -28.02 -10.29
C GLY A 158 0.09 -28.68 -10.84
N LEU A 159 -1.07 -28.50 -10.19
CA LEU A 159 -2.34 -29.04 -10.67
C LEU A 159 -2.78 -28.40 -11.98
N LEU A 160 -2.67 -27.07 -12.08
CA LEU A 160 -3.02 -26.33 -13.28
C LEU A 160 -2.14 -26.72 -14.47
N SER A 161 -0.82 -26.82 -14.26
CA SER A 161 0.12 -27.24 -15.29
C SER A 161 -0.15 -28.67 -15.77
N ASN A 162 -0.45 -29.61 -14.86
CA ASN A 162 -0.78 -30.98 -15.24
C ASN A 162 -2.10 -31.09 -16.03
N ALA A 163 -3.04 -30.16 -15.82
CA ALA A 163 -4.31 -30.14 -16.53
C ALA A 163 -4.21 -29.48 -17.92
N LEU A 164 -3.31 -28.50 -18.07
CA LEU A 164 -3.15 -27.74 -19.31
C LEU A 164 -2.07 -28.30 -20.24
N PHE A 165 -1.00 -28.85 -19.68
CA PHE A 165 0.16 -29.32 -20.43
C PHE A 165 0.27 -30.83 -20.34
N GLN A 166 0.43 -31.45 -21.51
CA GLN A 166 0.77 -32.86 -21.64
C GLN A 166 1.95 -32.94 -22.60
N TRP A 167 2.85 -33.90 -22.35
CA TRP A 167 3.91 -34.24 -23.29
C TRP A 167 3.31 -34.90 -24.53
N ASP A 168 3.98 -34.73 -25.68
CA ASP A 168 3.62 -35.47 -26.88
C ASP A 168 3.62 -36.99 -26.61
N HIS A 169 2.57 -37.66 -27.07
CA HIS A 169 2.34 -39.07 -26.78
C HIS A 169 3.38 -39.97 -27.46
N ASP A 170 3.77 -39.65 -28.70
CA ASP A 170 4.70 -40.46 -29.47
C ASP A 170 6.10 -40.35 -28.86
N ASP A 171 6.52 -39.14 -28.52
CA ASP A 171 7.80 -38.89 -27.84
C ASP A 171 7.87 -39.62 -26.49
N LEU A 172 6.80 -39.56 -25.69
CA LEU A 172 6.71 -40.26 -24.41
C LEU A 172 6.86 -41.77 -24.57
N ASP A 173 6.19 -42.37 -25.57
CA ASP A 173 6.24 -43.80 -25.78
C ASP A 173 7.60 -44.28 -26.27
N HIS A 174 8.27 -43.50 -27.12
CA HIS A 174 9.67 -43.78 -27.49
C HIS A 174 10.59 -43.72 -26.28
N LEU A 175 10.44 -42.69 -25.43
CA LEU A 175 11.25 -42.54 -24.22
C LEU A 175 11.00 -43.68 -23.23
N LYS A 176 9.76 -44.09 -23.01
CA LYS A 176 9.42 -45.26 -22.16
C LYS A 176 10.05 -46.55 -22.67
N LYS A 177 9.98 -46.81 -23.99
CA LYS A 177 10.60 -48.00 -24.60
C LYS A 177 12.11 -48.01 -24.42
N ALA A 178 12.77 -46.87 -24.64
CA ALA A 178 14.21 -46.72 -24.41
C ALA A 178 14.55 -46.95 -22.93
N LYS A 179 13.80 -46.35 -22.00
CA LYS A 179 14.02 -46.50 -20.57
C LYS A 179 13.80 -47.93 -20.07
N ALA A 180 12.78 -48.62 -20.60
CA ALA A 180 12.54 -50.03 -20.32
C ALA A 180 13.71 -50.92 -20.77
N GLY A 181 14.31 -50.63 -21.92
CA GLY A 181 15.51 -51.31 -22.40
C GLY A 181 16.71 -51.10 -21.48
N GLU A 182 16.97 -49.86 -21.08
CA GLU A 182 18.05 -49.52 -20.14
C GLU A 182 17.88 -50.23 -18.78
N LEU A 183 16.67 -50.21 -18.22
CA LEU A 183 16.37 -50.83 -16.92
C LEU A 183 16.52 -52.36 -16.97
N LYS A 184 16.15 -53.00 -18.09
CA LYS A 184 16.41 -54.44 -18.30
C LYS A 184 17.90 -54.75 -18.31
N HIS A 185 18.74 -53.92 -18.94
CA HIS A 185 20.19 -54.07 -18.89
C HIS A 185 20.77 -53.89 -17.48
N GLN A 186 20.12 -53.09 -16.64
CA GLN A 186 20.46 -52.91 -15.22
C GLN A 186 19.82 -53.97 -14.30
N LEU A 187 19.17 -55.00 -14.86
CA LEU A 187 18.46 -56.07 -14.12
C LEU A 187 17.28 -55.56 -13.27
N ILE A 188 16.74 -54.38 -13.58
CA ILE A 188 15.56 -53.80 -12.93
C ILE A 188 14.34 -54.10 -13.78
N ASN A 189 13.51 -55.04 -13.33
CA ASN A 189 12.25 -55.37 -14.02
C ASN A 189 11.12 -54.44 -13.58
N CYS A 190 10.72 -53.54 -14.48
CA CYS A 190 9.48 -52.76 -14.36
C CYS A 190 8.36 -53.49 -15.09
N LYS A 191 7.19 -53.64 -14.45
CA LYS A 191 6.03 -54.34 -15.02
C LYS A 191 4.97 -53.40 -15.57
N THR A 192 4.99 -52.13 -15.18
CA THR A 192 4.01 -51.14 -15.58
C THR A 192 4.66 -49.87 -16.12
N ASP A 193 3.94 -49.17 -17.01
CA ASP A 193 4.35 -47.85 -17.50
C ASP A 193 4.53 -46.85 -16.37
N ASN A 194 3.70 -46.91 -15.31
CA ASN A 194 3.84 -46.04 -14.15
C ASN A 194 5.15 -46.27 -13.39
N GLU A 195 5.63 -47.51 -13.29
CA GLU A 195 6.93 -47.82 -12.70
C GLU A 195 8.09 -47.31 -13.56
N ILE A 196 7.96 -47.34 -14.88
CA ILE A 196 8.95 -46.78 -15.82
C ILE A 196 8.96 -45.25 -15.71
N MET A 197 7.78 -44.62 -15.74
CA MET A 197 7.62 -43.16 -15.62
C MET A 197 8.14 -42.61 -14.28
N SER A 198 7.94 -43.35 -13.18
CA SER A 198 8.47 -42.95 -11.86
C SER A 198 10.00 -42.92 -11.79
N ARG A 199 10.68 -43.58 -12.74
CA ARG A 199 12.15 -43.68 -12.84
C ARG A 199 12.74 -42.79 -13.93
N LEU A 200 11.92 -42.09 -14.72
CA LEU A 200 12.39 -41.11 -15.68
C LEU A 200 12.91 -39.86 -14.98
N ARG A 201 14.04 -39.34 -15.47
CA ARG A 201 14.64 -38.12 -14.94
C ARG A 201 14.20 -36.91 -15.78
N ARG A 202 14.12 -35.74 -15.15
CA ARG A 202 13.79 -34.47 -15.82
C ARG A 202 14.65 -34.17 -17.06
N PRO A 203 15.97 -34.43 -17.09
CA PRO A 203 16.78 -34.18 -18.29
C PRO A 203 16.43 -35.10 -19.46
N GLU A 204 16.01 -36.33 -19.20
CA GLU A 204 15.61 -37.29 -20.23
C GLU A 204 14.29 -36.85 -20.88
N MET A 205 13.33 -36.43 -20.06
CA MET A 205 12.06 -35.85 -20.51
C MET A 205 12.29 -34.59 -21.35
N ALA A 206 13.15 -33.67 -20.90
CA ALA A 206 13.40 -32.41 -21.60
C ALA A 206 14.16 -32.57 -22.93
N LEU A 207 14.97 -33.64 -23.06
CA LEU A 207 15.74 -33.90 -24.28
C LEU A 207 14.92 -34.65 -25.34
N HIS A 208 13.97 -35.47 -24.90
CA HIS A 208 13.31 -36.46 -25.76
C HIS A 208 11.80 -36.27 -25.91
N CYS A 209 11.17 -35.43 -25.09
CA CYS A 209 9.74 -35.12 -25.18
C CYS A 209 9.52 -33.63 -25.42
N ARG A 210 8.59 -33.31 -26.33
CA ARG A 210 8.13 -31.96 -26.63
C ARG A 210 6.86 -31.59 -25.88
#